data_AF-A0A674E0U0-F1
#
_entry.id   AF-A0A674E0U0-F1
#
_cell.length_a   1.000
_cell.length_b   1.000
_cell.length_c   1.000
_cell.angle_alpha   90.00
_cell.angle_beta   90.00
_cell.angle_gamma   90.00
#
_symmetry.space_group_name_H-M   'P 1'
#
loop_
_entity.id
_entity.type
_entity.pdbx_description
1 polymer ?
#
loop_
_entity_poly.entity_id
_entity_poly.type
_entity_poly.pdbx_seq_one_letter_code
_entity_poly.pdbx_strand_id
1 'polypeptide(L)'
;CSHISPQISHSNSYSKAPSYSARSSYGGANRGMGGGFGAGGGGGSYISSSSAYGGGMGLGMGMGGVSHAPITAVQVNKSLLAPLNLDIDPNIQIVRTHEKEQIKGLNNRFASFIDKVRFLEQQNKMLETKWGLLQGQTTTRSNIDAMFEAYIANLRRQLDSLGNDKMRLEADLHNMQGLVEDFKNKYEDEINKRTECENDFVLIKKDVDEAYMNKVELEAKLESLTDEINFLRQIYEEELRELQCQIKDTSVVVEMDNSRNLDMDAIVAEVRAQYEDVANKSRAEAETWYKSKYEEMQTSATRYGDDLRSTKTEISDLNRMIQRLQSEIDSVKGQRANLENQIAEAEERGEIAVKDAKLRIRDLEDALQRAKQDMARQIREYQDLMNVKLALDIEIATYRKLLEGEEDRLATGIQSINITKQSSSYNSFPSESVNSSYTSGYSSGFSGGYGGGYGGGYGGGSSYSSGSGYGGGSRYGGGSGTNVITQNKKSVVIKMIETRDGKVVSESSEVVDD
;
A
#
# COMPACT_ATOMS: atom_id res chain seq x y z
N CYS A 1 -40.94 48.39 50.39
CA CYS A 1 -40.58 47.75 51.68
C CYS A 1 -40.93 46.27 51.57
N SER A 2 -39.95 45.42 51.28
CA SER A 2 -40.14 43.97 51.06
C SER A 2 -38.77 43.32 50.85
N HIS A 3 -38.16 42.78 51.91
CA HIS A 3 -36.92 42.01 51.80
C HIS A 3 -37.19 40.61 51.21
N ILE A 4 -36.35 40.19 50.26
CA ILE A 4 -35.91 38.79 50.14
C ILE A 4 -34.39 38.82 49.90
N SER A 5 -33.63 38.13 50.74
CA SER A 5 -32.16 38.00 50.65
C SER A 5 -31.78 36.65 50.02
N PRO A 6 -30.60 36.51 49.40
CA PRO A 6 -30.23 35.30 48.66
C PRO A 6 -29.88 34.12 49.57
N GLN A 7 -29.97 32.90 49.02
CA GLN A 7 -29.46 31.68 49.63
C GLN A 7 -28.19 31.22 48.92
N ILE A 8 -27.14 30.94 49.69
CA ILE A 8 -25.86 30.39 49.23
C ILE A 8 -25.75 28.97 49.81
N SER A 9 -25.54 27.97 48.95
CA SER A 9 -25.28 26.59 49.37
C SER A 9 -23.85 26.16 49.03
N HIS A 10 -23.08 25.79 50.05
CA HIS A 10 -21.78 25.12 49.90
C HIS A 10 -21.91 23.64 50.27
N SER A 11 -21.54 22.75 49.36
CA SER A 11 -21.14 21.36 49.63
C SER A 11 -20.62 20.71 48.33
N ASN A 12 -19.68 19.76 48.33
CA ASN A 12 -18.69 19.42 49.37
C ASN A 12 -17.40 18.94 48.70
N SER A 13 -16.26 19.04 49.39
CA SER A 13 -14.97 18.57 48.85
C SER A 13 -14.79 17.06 49.00
N TYR A 14 -14.26 16.41 47.95
CA TYR A 14 -13.70 15.06 48.06
C TYR A 14 -12.32 15.00 47.39
N SER A 15 -11.31 14.63 48.17
CA SER A 15 -9.92 14.51 47.76
C SER A 15 -9.58 13.09 47.33
N LYS A 16 -8.65 12.95 46.37
CA LYS A 16 -7.97 11.68 46.08
C LYS A 16 -6.57 11.91 45.52
N ALA A 17 -5.57 11.63 46.34
CA ALA A 17 -4.22 11.28 45.89
C ALA A 17 -4.10 9.75 45.82
N PRO A 18 -3.22 9.23 44.97
CA PRO A 18 -2.11 8.39 45.44
C PRO A 18 -0.77 9.01 44.96
N SER A 19 0.25 9.22 45.79
CA SER A 19 1.03 8.30 46.63
C SER A 19 2.08 7.48 45.87
N TYR A 20 3.34 7.66 46.27
CA TYR A 20 4.55 6.99 45.78
C TYR A 20 4.60 5.50 46.16
N SER A 21 5.43 4.73 45.43
CA SER A 21 5.98 3.44 45.88
C SER A 21 7.39 3.25 45.33
N ALA A 22 8.27 2.56 46.08
CA ALA A 22 9.69 2.40 45.77
C ALA A 22 10.22 1.04 46.24
N ARG A 23 11.44 0.65 45.79
CA ARG A 23 12.10 -0.68 46.00
C ARG A 23 11.43 -1.81 45.19
N SER A 24 12.01 -2.98 44.90
CA SER A 24 13.30 -3.67 45.20
C SER A 24 13.51 -4.80 44.14
N SER A 25 14.64 -5.51 43.97
CA SER A 25 16.09 -5.27 44.13
C SER A 25 16.87 -6.58 43.80
N TYR A 26 18.11 -6.50 43.29
CA TYR A 26 19.03 -7.64 42.96
C TYR A 26 18.53 -8.58 41.82
N GLY A 27 19.32 -9.48 41.20
CA GLY A 27 20.78 -9.71 41.25
C GLY A 27 21.18 -11.13 40.78
N GLY A 28 22.39 -11.30 40.22
CA GLY A 28 22.92 -12.57 39.67
C GLY A 28 22.64 -12.74 38.16
N ALA A 29 23.51 -13.14 37.23
CA ALA A 29 24.85 -13.77 37.20
C ALA A 29 24.94 -15.31 37.35
N ASN A 30 25.01 -16.05 36.22
CA ASN A 30 26.17 -16.94 35.89
C ASN A 30 26.04 -17.77 34.59
N ARG A 31 27.19 -17.96 33.91
CA ARG A 31 27.68 -19.15 33.12
C ARG A 31 26.95 -19.61 31.84
N GLY A 32 27.75 -20.15 30.90
CA GLY A 32 27.31 -20.78 29.63
C GLY A 32 28.07 -20.24 28.40
N MET A 33 29.40 -20.37 28.28
CA MET A 33 30.17 -21.60 27.96
C MET A 33 29.94 -22.08 26.51
N GLY A 34 31.00 -22.13 25.66
CA GLY A 34 30.97 -22.87 24.38
C GLY A 34 31.28 -22.11 23.08
N GLY A 35 32.33 -21.29 23.01
CA GLY A 35 32.85 -20.80 21.73
C GLY A 35 33.72 -21.85 21.04
N GLY A 36 33.39 -22.25 19.81
CA GLY A 36 34.14 -23.26 19.05
C GLY A 36 34.47 -22.82 17.62
N PHE A 37 35.70 -22.38 17.38
CA PHE A 37 36.25 -22.20 16.04
C PHE A 37 36.66 -23.55 15.44
N GLY A 38 36.37 -23.78 14.17
CA GLY A 38 36.66 -25.03 13.47
C GLY A 38 36.79 -24.85 11.96
N ALA A 39 37.87 -24.20 11.51
CA ALA A 39 38.23 -24.21 10.10
C ALA A 39 38.84 -25.58 9.73
N GLY A 40 38.35 -26.18 8.65
CA GLY A 40 38.84 -27.47 8.17
C GLY A 40 38.64 -27.62 6.67
N GLY A 41 39.74 -27.71 5.92
CA GLY A 41 39.74 -27.98 4.50
C GLY A 41 40.81 -29.01 4.14
N GLY A 42 40.60 -29.70 3.01
CA GLY A 42 41.58 -30.60 2.40
C GLY A 42 41.34 -32.10 2.65
N GLY A 43 41.72 -32.91 1.65
CA GLY A 43 41.77 -34.38 1.73
C GLY A 43 40.49 -35.10 1.28
N GLY A 44 40.45 -35.57 0.03
CA GLY A 44 39.28 -36.28 -0.51
C GLY A 44 39.46 -36.94 -1.88
N SER A 45 40.69 -37.33 -2.23
CA SER A 45 40.98 -37.93 -3.54
C SER A 45 40.45 -39.36 -3.64
N TYR A 46 39.71 -39.68 -4.70
CA TYR A 46 39.76 -41.00 -5.33
C TYR A 46 39.60 -40.88 -6.85
N ILE A 47 40.19 -41.86 -7.55
CA ILE A 47 40.46 -41.82 -8.98
C ILE A 47 39.40 -42.60 -9.76
N SER A 48 39.11 -42.14 -10.98
CA SER A 48 38.31 -42.88 -11.96
C SER A 48 38.92 -44.25 -12.28
N SER A 49 38.15 -45.32 -12.13
CA SER A 49 38.36 -46.54 -12.89
C SER A 49 37.04 -47.17 -13.32
N SER A 50 37.01 -47.61 -14.57
CA SER A 50 35.92 -48.35 -15.18
C SER A 50 35.92 -49.81 -14.72
N SER A 51 34.72 -50.36 -14.45
CA SER A 51 34.36 -51.76 -14.75
C SER A 51 32.89 -52.01 -14.38
N ALA A 52 32.00 -51.99 -15.38
CA ALA A 52 30.59 -52.34 -15.23
C ALA A 52 30.21 -53.44 -16.22
N TYR A 53 30.67 -54.67 -15.95
CA TYR A 53 30.23 -55.89 -16.62
C TYR A 53 30.16 -57.03 -15.60
N GLY A 54 28.97 -57.63 -15.44
CA GLY A 54 28.73 -58.70 -14.47
C GLY A 54 27.35 -59.32 -14.66
N GLY A 55 27.30 -60.64 -14.89
CA GLY A 55 26.16 -61.37 -15.45
C GLY A 55 26.32 -61.54 -16.97
N GLY A 56 26.21 -62.72 -17.57
CA GLY A 56 25.65 -64.00 -17.10
C GLY A 56 24.39 -64.34 -17.91
N MET A 57 24.12 -65.57 -18.34
CA MET A 57 24.80 -66.85 -18.06
C MET A 57 24.33 -67.94 -19.06
N GLY A 58 25.27 -68.73 -19.62
CA GLY A 58 24.97 -69.91 -20.45
C GLY A 58 24.52 -69.63 -21.91
N LEU A 59 24.33 -70.62 -22.78
CA LEU A 59 24.62 -72.07 -22.71
C LEU A 59 24.52 -72.70 -24.14
N GLY A 60 25.32 -73.74 -24.44
CA GLY A 60 25.32 -74.48 -25.72
C GLY A 60 26.55 -74.17 -26.60
N MET A 61 27.38 -75.09 -27.12
CA MET A 61 27.26 -76.47 -27.64
C MET A 61 27.09 -76.52 -29.18
N GLY A 62 28.04 -77.17 -29.87
CA GLY A 62 28.16 -77.23 -31.35
C GLY A 62 29.50 -76.65 -31.82
N MET A 63 30.57 -77.36 -32.23
CA MET A 63 30.79 -78.62 -32.98
C MET A 63 31.20 -78.37 -34.45
N GLY A 64 32.52 -78.36 -34.72
CA GLY A 64 33.11 -78.66 -36.04
C GLY A 64 33.22 -77.51 -37.07
N GLY A 65 34.15 -77.65 -38.03
CA GLY A 65 34.36 -76.71 -39.15
C GLY A 65 35.78 -76.15 -39.26
N VAL A 66 36.84 -76.96 -39.15
CA VAL A 66 37.58 -77.48 -40.32
C VAL A 66 38.03 -76.38 -41.32
N SER A 67 39.26 -75.91 -41.17
CA SER A 67 40.00 -75.21 -42.24
C SER A 67 40.95 -76.18 -42.93
N HIS A 68 41.05 -76.11 -44.27
CA HIS A 68 41.98 -76.94 -45.06
C HIS A 68 43.14 -76.11 -45.63
N ALA A 69 44.34 -76.69 -45.59
CA ALA A 69 45.57 -76.20 -46.21
C ALA A 69 46.39 -77.44 -46.69
N PRO A 70 47.30 -77.31 -47.68
CA PRO A 70 47.32 -78.29 -48.78
C PRO A 70 48.12 -79.59 -48.55
N ILE A 71 47.78 -80.58 -49.38
CA ILE A 71 48.46 -81.88 -49.47
C ILE A 71 49.88 -81.72 -50.02
N THR A 72 50.88 -82.24 -49.31
CA THR A 72 52.23 -82.49 -49.83
C THR A 72 52.50 -83.99 -49.88
N ALA A 73 52.94 -84.49 -51.04
CA ALA A 73 53.18 -85.92 -51.25
C ALA A 73 54.63 -86.30 -50.88
N VAL A 74 54.80 -87.21 -49.92
CA VAL A 74 56.11 -87.77 -49.53
C VAL A 74 56.02 -89.31 -49.51
N GLN A 75 57.12 -89.97 -49.86
CA GLN A 75 57.18 -91.35 -50.33
C GLN A 75 56.74 -92.41 -49.31
N VAL A 76 55.91 -93.37 -49.76
CA VAL A 76 55.60 -94.59 -49.00
C VAL A 76 56.78 -95.56 -49.05
N ASN A 77 57.46 -95.72 -47.91
CA ASN A 77 58.57 -96.67 -47.78
C ASN A 77 58.02 -98.11 -47.58
N LYS A 78 58.12 -98.96 -48.60
CA LYS A 78 57.46 -100.29 -48.67
C LYS A 78 58.08 -101.39 -47.78
N SER A 79 58.81 -101.01 -46.73
CA SER A 79 59.64 -101.92 -45.92
C SER A 79 59.16 -102.08 -44.46
N LEU A 80 57.96 -101.59 -44.13
CA LEU A 80 57.39 -101.65 -42.77
C LEU A 80 56.08 -102.47 -42.67
N LEU A 81 55.78 -103.30 -43.69
CA LEU A 81 54.64 -104.22 -43.69
C LEU A 81 54.97 -105.54 -42.98
N ALA A 82 55.34 -105.46 -41.70
CA ALA A 82 55.52 -106.59 -40.81
C ALA A 82 54.50 -106.51 -39.66
N PRO A 83 53.62 -107.50 -39.46
CA PRO A 83 52.67 -107.50 -38.34
C PRO A 83 53.41 -107.65 -37.00
N LEU A 84 53.60 -106.53 -36.30
CA LEU A 84 54.10 -106.54 -34.92
C LEU A 84 52.98 -107.00 -33.99
N ASN A 85 52.94 -108.31 -33.73
CA ASN A 85 52.08 -108.89 -32.70
C ASN A 85 52.58 -108.46 -31.31
N LEU A 86 52.09 -107.32 -30.84
CA LEU A 86 52.21 -106.92 -29.44
C LEU A 86 51.17 -107.71 -28.63
N ASP A 87 51.60 -108.82 -28.04
CA ASP A 87 50.81 -109.53 -27.03
C ASP A 87 50.61 -108.60 -25.83
N ILE A 88 49.44 -107.95 -25.78
CA ILE A 88 49.06 -107.04 -24.68
C ILE A 88 48.85 -107.89 -23.43
N ASP A 89 49.68 -107.66 -22.41
CA ASP A 89 49.62 -108.34 -21.11
C ASP A 89 48.16 -108.42 -20.60
N PRO A 90 47.61 -109.62 -20.36
CA PRO A 90 46.23 -109.79 -19.93
C PRO A 90 45.91 -109.07 -18.62
N ASN A 91 46.89 -108.84 -17.72
CA ASN A 91 46.68 -108.02 -16.53
C ASN A 91 46.34 -106.57 -16.87
N ILE A 92 47.03 -105.97 -17.85
CA ILE A 92 46.81 -104.59 -18.27
C ILE A 92 45.41 -104.43 -18.88
N GLN A 93 44.89 -105.45 -19.57
CA GLN A 93 43.53 -105.43 -20.11
C GLN A 93 42.48 -105.56 -18.99
N ILE A 94 42.70 -106.41 -17.99
CA ILE A 94 41.84 -106.53 -16.81
C ILE A 94 41.80 -105.20 -16.03
N VAL A 95 42.95 -104.60 -15.72
CA VAL A 95 43.04 -103.30 -15.03
C VAL A 95 42.29 -102.22 -15.81
N ARG A 96 42.55 -102.05 -17.12
CA ARG A 96 41.83 -101.06 -17.94
C ARG A 96 40.32 -101.32 -18.02
N THR A 97 39.85 -102.58 -17.96
CA THR A 97 38.41 -102.85 -17.85
C THR A 97 37.84 -102.49 -16.48
N HIS A 98 38.57 -102.76 -15.39
CA HIS A 98 38.13 -102.43 -14.02
C HIS A 98 38.12 -100.92 -13.78
N GLU A 99 39.15 -100.18 -14.23
CA GLU A 99 39.17 -98.71 -14.25
C GLU A 99 37.99 -98.16 -15.07
N LYS A 100 37.70 -98.73 -16.25
CA LYS A 100 36.55 -98.34 -17.06
C LYS A 100 35.21 -98.61 -16.35
N GLU A 101 35.11 -99.68 -15.56
CA GLU A 101 33.94 -99.98 -14.72
C GLU A 101 33.80 -98.98 -13.54
N GLN A 102 34.90 -98.63 -12.87
CA GLN A 102 34.90 -97.60 -11.83
C GLN A 102 34.57 -96.21 -12.40
N ILE A 103 35.12 -95.85 -13.57
CA ILE A 103 34.83 -94.60 -14.28
C ILE A 103 33.36 -94.56 -14.72
N LYS A 104 32.77 -95.66 -15.23
CA LYS A 104 31.30 -95.73 -15.45
C LYS A 104 30.53 -95.54 -14.15
N GLY A 105 30.94 -96.18 -13.06
CA GLY A 105 30.27 -96.06 -11.75
C GLY A 105 30.29 -94.64 -11.19
N LEU A 106 31.42 -93.94 -11.33
CA LEU A 106 31.57 -92.52 -11.02
C LEU A 106 30.75 -91.64 -11.97
N ASN A 107 30.78 -91.92 -13.28
CA ASN A 107 30.04 -91.14 -14.28
C ASN A 107 28.52 -91.28 -14.10
N ASN A 108 28.01 -92.47 -13.78
CA ASN A 108 26.60 -92.68 -13.42
C ASN A 108 26.23 -91.92 -12.13
N ARG A 109 27.13 -91.84 -11.14
CA ARG A 109 26.93 -91.01 -9.95
C ARG A 109 26.91 -89.52 -10.32
N PHE A 110 27.84 -89.05 -11.15
CA PHE A 110 27.82 -87.67 -11.67
C PHE A 110 26.56 -87.36 -12.46
N ALA A 111 26.09 -88.25 -13.33
CA ALA A 111 24.81 -88.11 -14.03
C ALA A 111 23.64 -87.95 -13.05
N SER A 112 23.54 -88.83 -12.04
CA SER A 112 22.49 -88.72 -11.00
C SER A 112 22.59 -87.42 -10.18
N PHE A 113 23.80 -86.85 -10.03
CA PHE A 113 24.01 -85.58 -9.35
C PHE A 113 23.67 -84.38 -10.25
N ILE A 114 24.00 -84.45 -11.54
CA ILE A 114 23.59 -83.47 -12.57
C ILE A 114 22.07 -83.43 -12.69
N ASP A 115 21.40 -84.58 -12.72
CA ASP A 115 19.94 -84.67 -12.74
C ASP A 115 19.33 -84.12 -11.45
N LYS A 116 19.95 -84.38 -10.29
CA LYS A 116 19.51 -83.83 -9.01
C LYS A 116 19.70 -82.30 -8.93
N VAL A 117 20.80 -81.77 -9.47
CA VAL A 117 21.03 -80.32 -9.59
C VAL A 117 20.02 -79.69 -10.53
N ARG A 118 19.82 -80.24 -11.74
CA ARG A 118 18.80 -79.77 -12.69
C ARG A 118 17.39 -79.76 -12.12
N PHE A 119 17.02 -80.80 -11.36
CA PHE A 119 15.74 -80.86 -10.66
C PHE A 119 15.61 -79.74 -9.60
N LEU A 120 16.67 -79.44 -8.85
CA LEU A 120 16.70 -78.36 -7.87
C LEU A 120 16.73 -76.96 -8.54
N GLU A 121 17.45 -76.78 -9.64
CA GLU A 121 17.40 -75.57 -10.47
C GLU A 121 15.99 -75.33 -11.03
N GLN A 122 15.33 -76.37 -11.51
CA GLN A 122 13.96 -76.30 -12.02
C GLN A 122 12.94 -76.00 -10.91
N GLN A 123 13.13 -76.56 -9.70
CA GLN A 123 12.34 -76.21 -8.52
C GLN A 123 12.59 -74.77 -8.06
N ASN A 124 13.84 -74.30 -8.01
CA ASN A 124 14.17 -72.92 -7.65
C ASN A 124 13.55 -71.94 -8.66
N LYS A 125 13.66 -72.21 -9.96
CA LYS A 125 13.03 -71.38 -11.01
C LYS A 125 11.50 -71.38 -10.93
N MET A 126 10.89 -72.48 -10.50
CA MET A 126 9.45 -72.53 -10.18
C MET A 126 9.10 -71.72 -8.91
N LEU A 127 9.97 -71.71 -7.90
CA LEU A 127 9.79 -70.91 -6.69
C LEU A 127 10.01 -69.42 -6.94
N GLU A 128 10.99 -69.04 -7.76
CA GLU A 128 11.25 -67.66 -8.21
C GLU A 128 10.07 -67.10 -9.02
N THR A 129 9.57 -67.87 -10.00
CA THR A 129 8.40 -67.44 -10.80
C THR A 129 7.13 -67.38 -9.96
N LYS A 130 6.93 -68.33 -9.03
CA LYS A 130 5.83 -68.27 -8.06
C LYS A 130 5.96 -67.09 -7.10
N TRP A 131 7.16 -66.79 -6.62
CA TRP A 131 7.44 -65.64 -5.75
C TRP A 131 7.17 -64.33 -6.48
N GLY A 132 7.68 -64.15 -7.70
CA GLY A 132 7.42 -62.97 -8.52
C GLY A 132 5.93 -62.76 -8.81
N LEU A 133 5.18 -63.84 -9.09
CA LEU A 133 3.73 -63.80 -9.27
C LEU A 133 2.99 -63.38 -7.99
N LEU A 134 3.34 -63.98 -6.83
CA LEU A 134 2.76 -63.61 -5.53
C LEU A 134 3.12 -62.18 -5.12
N GLN A 135 4.35 -61.73 -5.36
CA GLN A 135 4.79 -60.37 -5.05
C GLN A 135 4.07 -59.35 -5.94
N GLY A 136 3.89 -59.65 -7.23
CA GLY A 136 3.06 -58.85 -8.13
C GLY A 136 1.60 -58.79 -7.69
N GLN A 137 0.99 -59.94 -7.36
CA GLN A 137 -0.41 -60.03 -6.92
C GLN A 137 -0.65 -59.33 -5.56
N THR A 138 0.33 -59.35 -4.65
CA THR A 138 0.24 -58.67 -3.34
C THR A 138 0.44 -57.15 -3.46
N THR A 139 1.00 -56.65 -4.57
CA THR A 139 1.30 -55.21 -4.77
C THR A 139 0.13 -54.46 -5.43
N THR A 140 -1.12 -54.86 -5.15
CA THR A 140 -2.30 -54.04 -5.46
C THR A 140 -2.35 -52.81 -4.54
N ARG A 141 -1.57 -51.76 -4.86
CA ARG A 141 -1.60 -50.48 -4.13
C ARG A 141 -3.01 -49.89 -4.19
N SER A 142 -3.64 -49.77 -3.03
CA SER A 142 -4.97 -49.20 -2.89
C SER A 142 -4.97 -47.70 -3.19
N ASN A 143 -5.81 -47.26 -4.15
CA ASN A 143 -5.97 -45.85 -4.52
C ASN A 143 -6.63 -44.97 -3.42
N ILE A 144 -6.81 -45.52 -2.22
CA ILE A 144 -7.50 -44.91 -1.08
C ILE A 144 -6.70 -43.70 -0.56
N ASP A 145 -5.37 -43.82 -0.46
CA ASP A 145 -4.51 -42.72 0.01
C ASP A 145 -4.60 -41.50 -0.90
N ALA A 146 -4.66 -41.71 -2.22
CA ALA A 146 -4.83 -40.65 -3.21
C ALA A 146 -6.23 -40.02 -3.16
N MET A 147 -7.28 -40.80 -2.86
CA MET A 147 -8.62 -40.27 -2.63
C MET A 147 -8.68 -39.42 -1.35
N PHE A 148 -8.04 -39.84 -0.27
CA PHE A 148 -7.96 -39.05 0.97
C PHE A 148 -7.13 -37.78 0.77
N GLU A 149 -5.96 -37.84 0.11
CA GLU A 149 -5.15 -36.64 -0.14
C GLU A 149 -5.88 -35.65 -1.06
N ALA A 150 -6.62 -36.12 -2.07
CA ALA A 150 -7.47 -35.27 -2.90
C ALA A 150 -8.61 -34.60 -2.09
N TYR A 151 -9.24 -35.34 -1.16
CA TYR A 151 -10.27 -34.80 -0.27
C TYR A 151 -9.69 -33.78 0.72
N ILE A 152 -8.51 -34.05 1.30
CA ILE A 152 -7.77 -33.14 2.18
C ILE A 152 -7.37 -31.87 1.41
N ALA A 153 -6.88 -31.98 0.18
CA ALA A 153 -6.54 -30.85 -0.68
C ALA A 153 -7.78 -30.01 -1.04
N ASN A 154 -8.95 -30.64 -1.25
CA ASN A 154 -10.21 -29.91 -1.44
C ASN A 154 -10.64 -29.17 -0.16
N LEU A 155 -10.59 -29.81 1.01
CA LEU A 155 -10.92 -29.16 2.29
C LEU A 155 -9.97 -27.99 2.60
N ARG A 156 -8.67 -28.12 2.31
CA ARG A 156 -7.70 -27.00 2.42
C ARG A 156 -8.11 -25.84 1.52
N ARG A 157 -8.40 -26.07 0.23
CA ARG A 157 -8.89 -25.02 -0.69
C ARG A 157 -10.19 -24.35 -0.23
N GLN A 158 -11.10 -25.10 0.37
CA GLN A 158 -12.33 -24.54 0.95
C GLN A 158 -12.04 -23.65 2.17
N LEU A 159 -11.11 -24.07 3.04
CA LEU A 159 -10.64 -23.26 4.17
C LEU A 159 -9.91 -21.99 3.70
N ASP A 160 -9.07 -22.09 2.67
CA ASP A 160 -8.36 -20.95 2.07
C ASP A 160 -9.35 -19.96 1.45
N SER A 161 -10.36 -20.45 0.71
CA SER A 161 -11.43 -19.61 0.16
C SER A 161 -12.22 -18.89 1.26
N LEU A 162 -12.64 -19.63 2.29
CA LEU A 162 -13.40 -19.06 3.41
C LEU A 162 -12.55 -18.06 4.23
N GLY A 163 -11.23 -18.27 4.31
CA GLY A 163 -10.29 -17.31 4.88
C GLY A 163 -10.18 -16.02 4.05
N ASN A 164 -10.15 -16.12 2.73
CA ASN A 164 -10.17 -14.95 1.84
C ASN A 164 -11.51 -14.21 1.89
N ASP A 165 -12.63 -14.92 1.89
CA ASP A 165 -13.97 -14.33 2.07
C ASP A 165 -14.09 -13.64 3.44
N LYS A 166 -13.56 -14.25 4.50
CA LYS A 166 -13.46 -13.64 5.83
C LYS A 166 -12.63 -12.35 5.80
N MET A 167 -11.42 -12.37 5.23
CA MET A 167 -10.55 -11.18 5.16
C MET A 167 -11.19 -10.05 4.35
N ARG A 168 -11.93 -10.36 3.28
CA ARG A 168 -12.73 -9.37 2.55
C ARG A 168 -13.82 -8.76 3.45
N LEU A 169 -14.60 -9.59 4.14
CA LEU A 169 -15.65 -9.13 5.04
C LEU A 169 -15.11 -8.33 6.24
N GLU A 170 -13.93 -8.65 6.77
CA GLU A 170 -13.25 -7.86 7.81
C GLU A 170 -12.80 -6.49 7.27
N ALA A 171 -12.33 -6.42 6.01
CA ALA A 171 -11.99 -5.15 5.36
C ALA A 171 -13.23 -4.31 5.02
N ASP A 172 -14.30 -4.92 4.51
CA ASP A 172 -15.59 -4.26 4.24
C ASP A 172 -16.20 -3.71 5.55
N LEU A 173 -16.13 -4.49 6.64
CA LEU A 173 -16.58 -4.07 7.98
C LEU A 173 -15.76 -2.89 8.50
N HIS A 174 -14.43 -2.90 8.34
CA HIS A 174 -13.58 -1.79 8.75
C HIS A 174 -13.84 -0.52 7.94
N ASN A 175 -14.07 -0.65 6.63
CA ASN A 175 -14.46 0.45 5.74
C ASN A 175 -15.82 1.05 6.17
N MET A 176 -16.82 0.22 6.46
CA MET A 176 -18.12 0.68 6.96
C MET A 176 -18.01 1.33 8.35
N GLN A 177 -17.15 0.82 9.24
CA GLN A 177 -16.86 1.48 10.53
C GLN A 177 -16.23 2.87 10.34
N GLY A 178 -15.24 3.00 9.45
CA GLY A 178 -14.63 4.28 9.10
C GLY A 178 -15.67 5.27 8.56
N LEU A 179 -16.54 4.83 7.65
CA LEU A 179 -17.61 5.65 7.09
C LEU A 179 -18.64 6.09 8.15
N VAL A 180 -18.96 5.22 9.12
CA VAL A 180 -19.85 5.56 10.25
C VAL A 180 -19.20 6.60 11.17
N GLU A 181 -17.92 6.46 11.50
CA GLU A 181 -17.21 7.45 12.32
C GLU A 181 -17.05 8.79 11.58
N ASP A 182 -16.78 8.76 10.27
CA ASP A 182 -16.77 9.94 9.39
C ASP A 182 -18.12 10.68 9.37
N PHE A 183 -19.24 9.95 9.39
CA PHE A 183 -20.58 10.57 9.50
C PHE A 183 -20.84 11.08 10.91
N LYS A 184 -20.48 10.34 11.95
CA LYS A 184 -20.58 10.76 13.35
C LYS A 184 -19.81 12.07 13.59
N ASN A 185 -18.57 12.16 13.14
CA ASN A 185 -17.75 13.36 13.23
C ASN A 185 -18.41 14.55 12.51
N LYS A 186 -18.97 14.35 11.31
CA LYS A 186 -19.73 15.40 10.60
C LYS A 186 -21.00 15.84 11.34
N TYR A 187 -21.69 14.93 12.04
CA TYR A 187 -22.83 15.29 12.89
C TYR A 187 -22.39 16.05 14.14
N GLU A 188 -21.28 15.67 14.78
CA GLU A 188 -20.69 16.40 15.91
C GLU A 188 -20.25 17.82 15.49
N ASP A 189 -19.55 17.95 14.35
CA ASP A 189 -19.17 19.24 13.76
C ASP A 189 -20.38 20.13 13.46
N GLU A 190 -21.46 19.57 12.91
CA GLU A 190 -22.66 20.34 12.55
C GLU A 190 -23.48 20.74 13.78
N ILE A 191 -23.50 19.91 14.83
CA ILE A 191 -24.05 20.27 16.14
C ILE A 191 -23.22 21.43 16.75
N ASN A 192 -21.89 21.34 16.70
CA ASN A 192 -21.01 22.40 17.21
C ASN A 192 -21.24 23.74 16.48
N LYS A 193 -21.24 23.75 15.14
CA LYS A 193 -21.55 24.94 14.33
C LYS A 193 -22.95 25.50 14.63
N ARG A 194 -23.96 24.63 14.75
CA ARG A 194 -25.31 25.07 15.13
C ARG A 194 -25.30 25.74 16.50
N THR A 195 -24.60 25.18 17.49
CA THR A 195 -24.47 25.77 18.82
C THR A 195 -23.71 27.10 18.79
N GLU A 196 -22.67 27.23 17.95
CA GLU A 196 -21.96 28.50 17.69
C GLU A 196 -22.91 29.56 17.11
N CYS A 197 -23.65 29.24 16.04
CA CYS A 197 -24.64 30.16 15.46
C CYS A 197 -25.82 30.48 16.40
N GLU A 198 -26.25 29.55 17.25
CA GLU A 198 -27.28 29.81 18.28
C GLU A 198 -26.75 30.74 19.39
N ASN A 199 -25.47 30.63 19.77
CA ASN A 199 -24.82 31.57 20.69
C ASN A 199 -24.67 32.96 20.06
N ASP A 200 -24.20 33.05 18.81
CA ASP A 200 -24.09 34.31 18.08
C ASP A 200 -25.45 35.00 17.92
N PHE A 201 -26.51 34.24 17.62
CA PHE A 201 -27.88 34.75 17.57
C PHE A 201 -28.34 35.32 18.92
N VAL A 202 -27.99 34.67 20.04
CA VAL A 202 -28.29 35.18 21.39
C VAL A 202 -27.50 36.45 21.71
N LEU A 203 -26.24 36.56 21.29
CA LEU A 203 -25.43 37.77 21.43
C LEU A 203 -25.97 38.92 20.58
N ILE A 204 -26.23 38.70 19.28
CA ILE A 204 -26.83 39.69 18.39
C ILE A 204 -28.19 40.16 18.94
N LYS A 205 -29.01 39.24 19.48
CA LYS A 205 -30.28 39.63 20.12
C LYS A 205 -30.04 40.53 21.34
N LYS A 206 -29.11 40.19 22.24
CA LYS A 206 -28.75 41.04 23.39
C LYS A 206 -28.33 42.44 22.93
N ASP A 207 -27.54 42.53 21.87
CA ASP A 207 -27.02 43.79 21.36
C ASP A 207 -28.11 44.62 20.64
N VAL A 208 -29.10 43.97 20.02
CA VAL A 208 -30.33 44.61 19.52
C VAL A 208 -31.22 45.11 20.67
N ASP A 209 -31.42 44.31 21.72
CA ASP A 209 -32.17 44.71 22.92
C ASP A 209 -31.48 45.91 23.61
N GLU A 210 -30.14 45.91 23.70
CA GLU A 210 -29.33 47.01 24.23
C GLU A 210 -29.38 48.28 23.36
N ALA A 211 -29.29 48.13 22.03
CA ALA A 211 -29.47 49.24 21.09
C ALA A 211 -30.89 49.85 21.17
N TYR A 212 -31.92 49.01 21.37
CA TYR A 212 -33.30 49.47 21.57
C TYR A 212 -33.47 50.26 22.88
N MET A 213 -32.88 49.78 23.99
CA MET A 213 -32.90 50.52 25.26
C MET A 213 -32.19 51.88 25.14
N ASN A 214 -31.02 51.92 24.49
CA ASN A 214 -30.30 53.17 24.20
C ASN A 214 -31.12 54.12 23.32
N LYS A 215 -31.83 53.61 22.31
CA LYS A 215 -32.75 54.39 21.47
C LYS A 215 -33.87 55.02 22.31
N VAL A 216 -34.53 54.24 23.16
CA VAL A 216 -35.63 54.74 24.01
C VAL A 216 -35.15 55.78 25.02
N GLU A 217 -33.94 55.63 25.58
CA GLU A 217 -33.34 56.65 26.46
C GLU A 217 -33.04 57.96 25.70
N LEU A 218 -32.58 57.88 24.45
CA LEU A 218 -32.35 59.05 23.59
C LEU A 218 -33.66 59.71 23.15
N GLU A 219 -34.72 58.94 22.86
CA GLU A 219 -36.05 59.47 22.55
C GLU A 219 -36.65 60.20 23.76
N ALA A 220 -36.55 59.64 24.97
CA ALA A 220 -37.00 60.32 26.20
C ALA A 220 -36.20 61.60 26.52
N LYS A 221 -34.91 61.63 26.22
CA LYS A 221 -34.08 62.86 26.31
C LYS A 221 -34.49 63.91 25.29
N LEU A 222 -34.83 63.50 24.06
CA LEU A 222 -35.32 64.39 23.01
C LEU A 222 -36.68 64.98 23.36
N GLU A 223 -37.60 64.18 23.92
CA GLU A 223 -38.90 64.63 24.42
C GLU A 223 -38.73 65.66 25.55
N SER A 224 -37.91 65.34 26.57
CA SER A 224 -37.58 66.26 27.68
C SER A 224 -36.99 67.60 27.20
N LEU A 225 -36.04 67.58 26.26
CA LEU A 225 -35.48 68.79 25.64
C LEU A 225 -36.50 69.56 24.79
N THR A 226 -37.45 68.86 24.18
CA THR A 226 -38.53 69.49 23.40
C THR A 226 -39.50 70.21 24.33
N ASP A 227 -39.84 69.61 25.46
CA ASP A 227 -40.67 70.23 26.51
C ASP A 227 -39.97 71.43 27.17
N GLU A 228 -38.66 71.36 27.43
CA GLU A 228 -37.88 72.50 27.91
C GLU A 228 -37.90 73.66 26.89
N ILE A 229 -37.71 73.37 25.60
CA ILE A 229 -37.82 74.38 24.52
C ILE A 229 -39.23 74.97 24.44
N ASN A 230 -40.27 74.18 24.60
CA ASN A 230 -41.66 74.65 24.58
C ASN A 230 -41.98 75.51 25.81
N PHE A 231 -41.51 75.13 27.00
CA PHE A 231 -41.64 75.88 28.24
C PHE A 231 -40.93 77.23 28.17
N LEU A 232 -39.69 77.26 27.67
CA LEU A 232 -38.94 78.51 27.46
C LEU A 232 -39.62 79.44 26.44
N ARG A 233 -40.17 78.89 25.35
CA ARG A 233 -40.98 79.66 24.38
C ARG A 233 -42.22 80.28 25.05
N GLN A 234 -42.93 79.51 25.87
CA GLN A 234 -44.12 79.98 26.56
C GLN A 234 -43.79 81.05 27.61
N ILE A 235 -42.65 80.93 28.32
CA ILE A 235 -42.13 82.00 29.18
C ILE A 235 -41.84 83.26 28.37
N TYR A 236 -41.09 83.19 27.27
CA TYR A 236 -40.75 84.37 26.49
C TYR A 236 -41.97 85.04 25.84
N GLU A 237 -42.98 84.27 25.42
CA GLU A 237 -44.25 84.82 24.93
C GLU A 237 -45.02 85.55 26.05
N GLU A 238 -45.01 85.01 27.27
CA GLU A 238 -45.66 85.61 28.44
C GLU A 238 -44.90 86.84 28.99
N GLU A 239 -43.56 86.81 29.02
CA GLU A 239 -42.72 87.98 29.33
C GLU A 239 -42.92 89.10 28.31
N LEU A 240 -42.99 88.77 27.00
CA LEU A 240 -43.32 89.74 25.96
C LEU A 240 -44.74 90.31 26.15
N ARG A 241 -45.71 89.48 26.58
CA ARG A 241 -47.07 89.93 26.90
C ARG A 241 -47.09 90.85 28.12
N GLU A 242 -46.33 90.54 29.17
CA GLU A 242 -46.22 91.38 30.37
C GLU A 242 -45.52 92.70 30.07
N LEU A 243 -44.38 92.69 29.37
CA LEU A 243 -43.69 93.91 28.93
C LEU A 243 -44.59 94.77 28.03
N GLN A 244 -45.38 94.17 27.14
CA GLN A 244 -46.41 94.88 26.38
C GLN A 244 -47.58 95.38 27.24
N CYS A 245 -47.80 94.88 28.45
CA CYS A 245 -48.76 95.42 29.40
C CYS A 245 -48.13 96.58 30.17
N GLN A 246 -46.95 96.37 30.77
CA GLN A 246 -46.17 97.39 31.48
C GLN A 246 -45.92 98.64 30.60
N ILE A 247 -45.62 98.49 29.31
CA ILE A 247 -45.48 99.62 28.36
C ILE A 247 -46.79 100.42 28.18
N LYS A 248 -47.96 99.79 28.31
CA LYS A 248 -49.27 100.48 28.28
C LYS A 248 -49.58 101.14 29.62
N ASP A 249 -49.34 100.42 30.72
CA ASP A 249 -49.68 100.86 32.07
C ASP A 249 -48.73 101.97 32.58
N THR A 250 -47.47 101.96 32.15
CA THR A 250 -46.45 102.98 32.47
C THR A 250 -46.55 104.22 31.56
N SER A 251 -47.57 104.32 30.70
CA SER A 251 -47.83 105.52 29.88
C SER A 251 -48.41 106.71 30.68
N VAL A 252 -48.62 106.54 31.99
CA VAL A 252 -48.97 107.61 32.92
C VAL A 252 -47.69 108.21 33.54
N VAL A 253 -47.35 109.44 33.15
CA VAL A 253 -46.27 110.21 33.78
C VAL A 253 -46.70 110.62 35.19
N VAL A 254 -46.10 109.99 36.21
CA VAL A 254 -46.33 110.32 37.63
C VAL A 254 -45.16 111.18 38.14
N GLU A 255 -45.36 112.49 38.19
CA GLU A 255 -44.47 113.38 38.93
C GLU A 255 -44.70 113.19 40.44
N MET A 256 -43.75 112.55 41.12
CA MET A 256 -43.88 112.15 42.53
C MET A 256 -43.09 113.08 43.46
N ASP A 257 -43.69 114.22 43.82
CA ASP A 257 -43.21 115.06 44.93
C ASP A 257 -43.34 114.28 46.26
N ASN A 258 -42.21 113.91 46.84
CA ASN A 258 -42.11 113.16 48.09
C ASN A 258 -41.41 114.00 49.17
N SER A 259 -41.95 115.19 49.44
CA SER A 259 -41.50 116.12 50.48
C SER A 259 -41.79 115.63 51.92
N ARG A 260 -41.18 114.49 52.29
CA ARG A 260 -41.00 114.07 53.68
C ARG A 260 -39.57 114.33 54.13
N ASN A 261 -39.42 114.81 55.37
CA ASN A 261 -38.13 115.08 56.01
C ASN A 261 -37.45 113.76 56.43
N LEU A 262 -36.86 113.08 55.45
CA LEU A 262 -35.99 111.93 55.67
C LEU A 262 -34.74 112.35 56.46
N ASP A 263 -34.25 111.46 57.33
CA ASP A 263 -32.94 111.62 57.97
C ASP A 263 -31.85 111.40 56.92
N MET A 264 -31.36 112.51 56.36
CA MET A 264 -30.40 112.50 55.26
C MET A 264 -29.06 111.89 55.66
N ASP A 265 -28.64 112.01 56.93
CA ASP A 265 -27.37 111.46 57.39
C ASP A 265 -27.47 109.94 57.58
N ALA A 266 -28.60 109.44 58.12
CA ALA A 266 -28.87 108.02 58.20
C ALA A 266 -29.00 107.37 56.81
N ILE A 267 -29.69 108.02 55.86
CA ILE A 267 -29.82 107.50 54.49
C ILE A 267 -28.49 107.58 53.72
N VAL A 268 -27.70 108.66 53.87
CA VAL A 268 -26.37 108.73 53.24
C VAL A 268 -25.41 107.69 53.83
N ALA A 269 -25.54 107.35 55.12
CA ALA A 269 -24.78 106.25 55.73
C ALA A 269 -25.20 104.88 55.17
N GLU A 270 -26.51 104.58 55.13
CA GLU A 270 -27.06 103.32 54.57
C GLU A 270 -26.71 103.17 53.08
N VAL A 271 -26.90 104.22 52.28
CA VAL A 271 -26.56 104.23 50.85
C VAL A 271 -25.05 104.03 50.64
N ARG A 272 -24.18 104.59 51.48
CA ARG A 272 -22.74 104.31 51.44
C ARG A 272 -22.44 102.85 51.78
N ALA A 273 -23.06 102.31 52.83
CA ALA A 273 -22.89 100.91 53.21
C ALA A 273 -23.36 99.95 52.10
N GLN A 274 -24.47 100.25 51.43
CA GLN A 274 -24.94 99.47 50.28
C GLN A 274 -24.03 99.62 49.05
N TYR A 275 -23.48 100.80 48.75
CA TYR A 275 -22.47 100.93 47.69
C TYR A 275 -21.16 100.18 48.02
N GLU A 276 -20.75 100.15 49.29
CA GLU A 276 -19.57 99.40 49.75
C GLU A 276 -19.81 97.88 49.69
N ASP A 277 -20.97 97.40 50.14
CA ASP A 277 -21.38 95.99 50.05
C ASP A 277 -21.56 95.53 48.59
N VAL A 278 -22.20 96.33 47.73
CA VAL A 278 -22.30 96.05 46.29
C VAL A 278 -20.92 96.04 45.63
N ALA A 279 -20.03 96.98 45.93
CA ALA A 279 -18.67 96.98 45.40
C ALA A 279 -17.86 95.75 45.87
N ASN A 280 -18.01 95.35 47.13
CA ASN A 280 -17.38 94.16 47.69
C ASN A 280 -17.95 92.86 47.07
N LYS A 281 -19.27 92.79 46.83
CA LYS A 281 -19.92 91.67 46.13
C LYS A 281 -19.45 91.57 44.68
N SER A 282 -19.53 92.65 43.90
CA SER A 282 -19.03 92.67 42.51
C SER A 282 -17.54 92.32 42.42
N ARG A 283 -16.73 92.70 43.42
CA ARG A 283 -15.33 92.28 43.53
C ARG A 283 -15.22 90.77 43.80
N ALA A 284 -15.94 90.24 44.79
CA ALA A 284 -15.90 88.83 45.14
C ALA A 284 -16.44 87.92 44.01
N GLU A 285 -17.48 88.36 43.31
CA GLU A 285 -18.04 87.73 42.12
C GLU A 285 -17.01 87.73 40.97
N ALA A 286 -16.31 88.84 40.72
CA ALA A 286 -15.24 88.88 39.73
C ALA A 286 -14.07 87.96 40.13
N GLU A 287 -13.59 88.00 41.37
CA GLU A 287 -12.49 87.15 41.86
C GLU A 287 -12.84 85.65 41.80
N THR A 288 -14.08 85.28 42.17
CA THR A 288 -14.55 83.89 42.07
C THR A 288 -14.80 83.45 40.62
N TRP A 289 -15.28 84.33 39.75
CA TRP A 289 -15.43 84.05 38.31
C TRP A 289 -14.07 83.82 37.63
N TYR A 290 -13.08 84.69 37.89
CA TYR A 290 -11.71 84.50 37.39
C TYR A 290 -11.07 83.22 37.94
N LYS A 291 -11.26 82.91 39.23
CA LYS A 291 -10.76 81.67 39.85
C LYS A 291 -11.41 80.43 39.22
N SER A 292 -12.72 80.44 39.03
CA SER A 292 -13.47 79.36 38.36
C SER A 292 -12.99 79.15 36.92
N LYS A 293 -12.83 80.22 36.13
CA LYS A 293 -12.30 80.13 34.76
C LYS A 293 -10.83 79.68 34.72
N TYR A 294 -10.03 80.03 35.72
CA TYR A 294 -8.66 79.51 35.85
C TYR A 294 -8.65 78.02 36.19
N GLU A 295 -9.51 77.56 37.10
CA GLU A 295 -9.66 76.14 37.47
C GLU A 295 -10.21 75.28 36.31
N GLU A 296 -11.15 75.81 35.52
CA GLU A 296 -11.65 75.20 34.28
C GLU A 296 -10.57 75.10 33.18
N MET A 297 -9.79 76.17 32.98
CA MET A 297 -8.66 76.17 32.05
C MET A 297 -7.53 75.23 32.51
N GLN A 298 -7.25 75.17 33.81
CA GLN A 298 -6.25 74.29 34.39
C GLN A 298 -6.67 72.81 34.30
N THR A 299 -7.94 72.49 34.58
CA THR A 299 -8.43 71.11 34.51
C THR A 299 -8.57 70.60 33.08
N SER A 300 -8.99 71.46 32.13
CA SER A 300 -8.98 71.11 30.70
C SER A 300 -7.54 70.94 30.16
N ALA A 301 -6.60 71.81 30.54
CA ALA A 301 -5.18 71.64 30.19
C ALA A 301 -4.59 70.33 30.75
N THR A 302 -4.94 69.93 31.98
CA THR A 302 -4.56 68.64 32.55
C THR A 302 -5.15 67.48 31.75
N ARG A 303 -6.46 67.51 31.42
CA ARG A 303 -7.11 66.47 30.59
C ARG A 303 -6.42 66.30 29.25
N TYR A 304 -6.18 67.38 28.50
CA TYR A 304 -5.46 67.30 27.22
C TYR A 304 -4.02 66.74 27.38
N GLY A 305 -3.36 66.98 28.51
CA GLY A 305 -2.07 66.39 28.85
C GLY A 305 -2.14 64.88 29.10
N ASP A 306 -3.17 64.42 29.82
CA ASP A 306 -3.42 63.00 30.10
C ASP A 306 -3.92 62.24 28.85
N ASP A 307 -4.76 62.86 28.01
CA ASP A 307 -5.20 62.30 26.72
C ASP A 307 -4.02 62.13 25.74
N LEU A 308 -3.15 63.15 25.66
CA LEU A 308 -1.91 63.09 24.87
C LEU A 308 -0.93 62.04 25.42
N ARG A 309 -0.95 61.79 26.73
CA ARG A 309 -0.16 60.72 27.36
C ARG A 309 -0.75 59.34 27.06
N SER A 310 -2.08 59.21 27.11
CA SER A 310 -2.83 57.98 26.83
C SER A 310 -2.64 57.51 25.38
N THR A 311 -2.89 58.40 24.42
CA THR A 311 -2.64 58.15 22.99
C THR A 311 -1.17 57.84 22.70
N LYS A 312 -0.22 58.50 23.40
CA LYS A 312 1.21 58.15 23.30
C LYS A 312 1.54 56.74 23.83
N THR A 313 0.89 56.29 24.91
CA THR A 313 1.04 54.89 25.37
C THR A 313 0.41 53.90 24.39
N GLU A 314 -0.80 54.17 23.89
CA GLU A 314 -1.46 53.34 22.87
C GLU A 314 -0.61 53.20 21.61
N ILE A 315 -0.10 54.31 21.06
CA ILE A 315 0.85 54.30 19.94
C ILE A 315 2.08 53.44 20.25
N SER A 316 2.59 53.45 21.49
CA SER A 316 3.75 52.62 21.87
C SER A 316 3.43 51.13 21.92
N ASP A 317 2.21 50.76 22.32
CA ASP A 317 1.76 49.36 22.39
C ASP A 317 1.30 48.81 21.04
N LEU A 318 0.69 49.64 20.18
CA LEU A 318 0.49 49.33 18.76
C LEU A 318 1.83 49.09 18.05
N ASN A 319 2.85 49.92 18.30
CA ASN A 319 4.20 49.68 17.76
C ASN A 319 4.80 48.36 18.26
N ARG A 320 4.63 48.02 19.55
CA ARG A 320 5.05 46.71 20.09
C ARG A 320 4.29 45.54 19.43
N MET A 321 3.00 45.70 19.16
CA MET A 321 2.19 44.70 18.47
C MET A 321 2.64 44.52 17.02
N ILE A 322 2.90 45.60 16.28
CA ILE A 322 3.45 45.57 14.92
C ILE A 322 4.80 44.83 14.89
N GLN A 323 5.72 45.12 15.83
CA GLN A 323 7.01 44.42 15.90
C GLN A 323 6.85 42.93 16.21
N ARG A 324 5.90 42.55 17.08
CA ARG A 324 5.58 41.14 17.34
C ARG A 324 5.06 40.44 16.08
N LEU A 325 4.04 41.01 15.44
CA LEU A 325 3.44 40.46 14.21
C LEU A 325 4.46 40.37 13.07
N GLN A 326 5.36 41.34 12.92
CA GLN A 326 6.46 41.28 11.95
C GLN A 326 7.39 40.10 12.24
N SER A 327 7.80 39.90 13.50
CA SER A 327 8.65 38.77 13.89
C SER A 327 7.96 37.40 13.71
N GLU A 328 6.65 37.34 13.89
CA GLU A 328 5.82 36.15 13.65
C GLU A 328 5.69 35.85 12.15
N ILE A 329 5.41 36.87 11.34
CA ILE A 329 5.39 36.81 9.87
C ILE A 329 6.74 36.29 9.33
N ASP A 330 7.86 36.81 9.83
CA ASP A 330 9.19 36.39 9.35
C ASP A 330 9.59 35.00 9.87
N SER A 331 9.14 34.61 11.06
CA SER A 331 9.23 33.22 11.55
C SER A 331 8.44 32.25 10.65
N VAL A 332 7.19 32.58 10.31
CA VAL A 332 6.33 31.76 9.44
C VAL A 332 6.87 31.70 8.00
N LYS A 333 7.44 32.78 7.46
CA LYS A 333 8.19 32.75 6.19
C LYS A 333 9.38 31.78 6.27
N GLY A 334 10.15 31.80 7.35
CA GLY A 334 11.25 30.87 7.59
C GLY A 334 10.81 29.41 7.66
N GLN A 335 9.70 29.13 8.36
CA GLN A 335 9.08 27.81 8.41
C GLN A 335 8.60 27.36 7.02
N ARG A 336 7.93 28.22 6.25
CA ARG A 336 7.49 27.95 4.88
C ARG A 336 8.69 27.60 3.98
N ALA A 337 9.74 28.42 3.96
CA ALA A 337 10.93 28.17 3.15
C ALA A 337 11.63 26.85 3.53
N ASN A 338 11.67 26.51 4.83
CA ASN A 338 12.18 25.23 5.31
C ASN A 338 11.33 24.03 4.87
N LEU A 339 10.00 24.18 4.82
CA LEU A 339 9.09 23.15 4.30
C LEU A 339 9.19 23.01 2.77
N GLU A 340 9.30 24.12 2.04
CA GLU A 340 9.51 24.12 0.58
C GLU A 340 10.82 23.43 0.20
N ASN A 341 11.91 23.67 0.95
CA ASN A 341 13.18 22.95 0.79
C ASN A 341 13.05 21.44 1.11
N GLN A 342 12.31 21.07 2.16
CA GLN A 342 12.09 19.65 2.50
C GLN A 342 11.21 18.92 1.46
N ILE A 343 10.25 19.62 0.86
CA ILE A 343 9.45 19.10 -0.26
C ILE A 343 10.36 18.86 -1.47
N ALA A 344 11.17 19.86 -1.87
CA ALA A 344 12.09 19.72 -2.99
C ALA A 344 13.11 18.58 -2.80
N GLU A 345 13.68 18.42 -1.60
CA GLU A 345 14.60 17.32 -1.30
C GLU A 345 13.89 15.95 -1.27
N ALA A 346 12.63 15.89 -0.81
CA ALA A 346 11.84 14.67 -0.85
C ALA A 346 11.42 14.29 -2.29
N GLU A 347 11.14 15.28 -3.14
CA GLU A 347 10.86 15.10 -4.56
C GLU A 347 12.11 14.63 -5.32
N GLU A 348 13.28 15.24 -5.09
CA GLU A 348 14.56 14.80 -5.68
C GLU A 348 14.91 13.36 -5.25
N ARG A 349 14.86 13.06 -3.94
CA ARG A 349 15.09 11.69 -3.43
C ARG A 349 14.09 10.69 -4.03
N GLY A 350 12.82 11.09 -4.21
CA GLY A 350 11.80 10.29 -4.87
C GLY A 350 12.07 10.05 -6.36
N GLU A 351 12.49 11.08 -7.10
CA GLU A 351 12.81 10.98 -8.52
C GLU A 351 14.04 10.09 -8.75
N ILE A 352 15.07 10.19 -7.90
CA ILE A 352 16.25 9.31 -7.91
C ILE A 352 15.84 7.85 -7.67
N ALA A 353 15.00 7.57 -6.67
CA ALA A 353 14.50 6.21 -6.40
C ALA A 353 13.69 5.65 -7.59
N VAL A 354 12.87 6.47 -8.25
CA VAL A 354 12.13 6.07 -9.46
C VAL A 354 13.07 5.87 -10.66
N LYS A 355 14.14 6.66 -10.80
CA LYS A 355 15.18 6.46 -11.83
C LYS A 355 15.92 5.14 -11.64
N ASP A 356 16.32 4.81 -10.41
CA ASP A 356 16.97 3.54 -10.05
C ASP A 356 16.06 2.34 -10.28
N ALA A 357 14.81 2.37 -9.79
CA ALA A 357 13.84 1.30 -10.03
C ALA A 357 13.60 1.08 -11.55
N LYS A 358 13.53 2.16 -12.34
CA LYS A 358 13.43 2.09 -13.81
C LYS A 358 14.70 1.60 -14.49
N LEU A 359 15.89 1.77 -13.91
CA LEU A 359 17.12 1.14 -14.40
C LEU A 359 17.08 -0.36 -14.08
N ARG A 360 16.73 -0.72 -12.86
CA ARG A 360 16.70 -2.10 -12.39
C ARG A 360 15.68 -2.98 -13.13
N ILE A 361 14.54 -2.42 -13.53
CA ILE A 361 13.58 -3.10 -14.40
C ILE A 361 14.22 -3.44 -15.76
N ARG A 362 14.88 -2.47 -16.41
CA ARG A 362 15.55 -2.69 -17.70
C ARG A 362 16.68 -3.71 -17.63
N ASP A 363 17.50 -3.69 -16.58
CA ASP A 363 18.53 -4.72 -16.34
C ASP A 363 17.93 -6.15 -16.33
N LEU A 364 16.76 -6.29 -15.71
CA LEU A 364 16.04 -7.56 -15.58
C LEU A 364 15.34 -7.96 -16.89
N GLU A 365 14.81 -7.01 -17.66
CA GLU A 365 14.28 -7.22 -19.00
C GLU A 365 15.38 -7.69 -19.97
N ASP A 366 16.56 -7.05 -19.95
CA ASP A 366 17.72 -7.45 -20.74
C ASP A 366 18.32 -8.79 -20.28
N ALA A 367 18.27 -9.10 -18.98
CA ALA A 367 18.66 -10.42 -18.47
C ALA A 367 17.68 -11.51 -18.93
N LEU A 368 16.37 -11.25 -18.86
CA LEU A 368 15.32 -12.15 -19.35
C LEU A 368 15.43 -12.37 -20.86
N GLN A 369 15.73 -11.32 -21.64
CA GLN A 369 15.88 -11.42 -23.08
C GLN A 369 17.13 -12.23 -23.48
N ARG A 370 18.25 -12.07 -22.76
CA ARG A 370 19.44 -12.94 -22.92
C ARG A 370 19.11 -14.40 -22.58
N ALA A 371 18.45 -14.66 -21.46
CA ALA A 371 18.05 -16.02 -21.06
C ALA A 371 17.12 -16.69 -22.10
N LYS A 372 16.19 -15.94 -22.71
CA LYS A 372 15.37 -16.41 -23.84
C LYS A 372 16.21 -16.75 -25.07
N GLN A 373 17.21 -15.94 -25.41
CA GLN A 373 18.12 -16.19 -26.53
C GLN A 373 19.02 -17.41 -26.29
N ASP A 374 19.55 -17.59 -25.08
CA ASP A 374 20.32 -18.78 -24.68
C ASP A 374 19.46 -20.06 -24.73
N MET A 375 18.23 -20.02 -24.20
CA MET A 375 17.28 -21.14 -24.31
C MET A 375 16.95 -21.47 -25.78
N ALA A 376 16.72 -20.45 -26.61
CA ALA A 376 16.50 -20.61 -28.04
C ALA A 376 17.75 -21.04 -28.82
N ARG A 377 18.96 -20.95 -28.23
CA ARG A 377 20.19 -21.57 -28.76
C ARG A 377 20.24 -23.05 -28.35
N GLN A 378 20.06 -23.35 -27.07
CA GLN A 378 20.04 -24.73 -26.55
C GLN A 378 19.01 -25.61 -27.26
N ILE A 379 17.80 -25.12 -27.54
CA ILE A 379 16.78 -25.88 -28.28
C ILE A 379 17.28 -26.29 -29.68
N ARG A 380 18.03 -25.43 -30.38
CA ARG A 380 18.63 -25.77 -31.69
C ARG A 380 19.79 -26.75 -31.52
N GLU A 381 20.69 -26.52 -30.57
CA GLU A 381 21.79 -27.44 -30.25
C GLU A 381 21.27 -28.86 -29.91
N TYR A 382 20.16 -28.98 -29.19
CA TYR A 382 19.48 -30.25 -28.92
C TYR A 382 18.79 -30.86 -30.16
N GLN A 383 18.21 -30.05 -31.04
CA GLN A 383 17.63 -30.51 -32.30
C GLN A 383 18.71 -31.05 -33.25
N ASP A 384 19.83 -30.35 -33.39
CA ASP A 384 20.97 -30.77 -34.21
C ASP A 384 21.60 -32.07 -33.66
N LEU A 385 21.76 -32.18 -32.33
CA LEU A 385 22.21 -33.42 -31.70
C LEU A 385 21.23 -34.57 -31.88
N MET A 386 19.91 -34.32 -31.84
CA MET A 386 18.88 -35.32 -32.14
C MET A 386 18.95 -35.77 -33.61
N ASN A 387 19.17 -34.86 -34.55
CA ASN A 387 19.33 -35.17 -35.97
C ASN A 387 20.55 -36.08 -36.21
N VAL A 388 21.69 -35.79 -35.56
CA VAL A 388 22.88 -36.65 -35.58
C VAL A 388 22.58 -38.02 -34.95
N LYS A 389 21.87 -38.07 -33.83
CA LYS A 389 21.48 -39.33 -33.19
C LYS A 389 20.60 -40.19 -34.10
N LEU A 390 19.64 -39.60 -34.80
CA LEU A 390 18.77 -40.30 -35.76
C LEU A 390 19.55 -40.79 -36.99
N ALA A 391 20.53 -40.03 -37.48
CA ALA A 391 21.43 -40.49 -38.54
C ALA A 391 22.23 -41.73 -38.09
N LEU A 392 22.79 -41.70 -36.87
CA LEU A 392 23.51 -42.84 -36.28
C LEU A 392 22.61 -44.06 -36.03
N ASP A 393 21.33 -43.87 -35.64
CA ASP A 393 20.36 -44.98 -35.56
C ASP A 393 20.16 -45.65 -36.93
N ILE A 394 20.05 -44.84 -38.00
CA ILE A 394 19.88 -45.32 -39.37
C ILE A 394 21.14 -46.06 -39.83
N GLU A 395 22.34 -45.52 -39.58
CA GLU A 395 23.60 -46.20 -39.86
C GLU A 395 23.66 -47.55 -39.15
N ILE A 396 23.40 -47.61 -37.84
CA ILE A 396 23.36 -48.86 -37.06
C ILE A 396 22.33 -49.84 -37.62
N ALA A 397 21.15 -49.38 -38.04
CA ALA A 397 20.14 -50.22 -38.69
C ALA A 397 20.61 -50.75 -40.05
N THR A 398 21.31 -49.96 -40.85
CA THR A 398 21.91 -50.43 -42.13
C THR A 398 23.05 -51.40 -41.91
N TYR A 399 23.92 -51.19 -40.91
CA TYR A 399 24.98 -52.14 -40.55
C TYR A 399 24.40 -53.46 -40.06
N ARG A 400 23.36 -53.45 -39.22
CA ARG A 400 22.63 -54.65 -38.82
C ARG A 400 22.05 -55.39 -40.02
N LYS A 401 21.33 -54.69 -40.90
CA LYS A 401 20.77 -55.30 -42.12
C LYS A 401 21.82 -55.86 -43.08
N LEU A 402 23.03 -55.29 -43.11
CA LEU A 402 24.17 -55.82 -43.87
C LEU A 402 24.76 -57.08 -43.22
N LEU A 403 24.84 -57.14 -41.89
CA LEU A 403 25.24 -58.35 -41.16
C LEU A 403 24.18 -59.45 -41.32
N GLU A 404 22.90 -59.14 -41.13
CA GLU A 404 21.76 -60.04 -41.38
C GLU A 404 21.82 -60.62 -42.80
N GLY A 405 22.18 -59.81 -43.81
CA GLY A 405 22.36 -60.26 -45.20
C GLY A 405 23.63 -61.11 -45.47
N GLU A 406 24.66 -61.04 -44.63
CA GLU A 406 25.80 -61.99 -44.63
C GLU A 406 25.41 -63.28 -43.88
N GLU A 407 24.70 -63.18 -42.75
CA GLU A 407 24.19 -64.33 -41.99
C GLU A 407 23.19 -65.16 -42.81
N ASP A 408 22.26 -64.52 -43.54
CA ASP A 408 21.36 -65.18 -44.49
C ASP A 408 22.13 -65.88 -45.62
N ARG A 409 23.24 -65.30 -46.09
CA ARG A 409 24.11 -65.91 -47.11
C ARG A 409 24.91 -67.10 -46.57
N LEU A 410 25.32 -67.06 -45.31
CA LEU A 410 25.94 -68.19 -44.64
C LEU A 410 24.92 -69.32 -44.37
N ALA A 411 23.71 -68.96 -43.93
CA ALA A 411 22.62 -69.90 -43.69
C ALA A 411 22.14 -70.59 -44.98
N THR A 412 21.94 -69.84 -46.07
CA THR A 412 21.61 -70.41 -47.38
C THR A 412 22.77 -71.20 -48.00
N GLY A 413 24.02 -70.80 -47.73
CA GLY A 413 25.21 -71.58 -48.06
C GLY A 413 25.18 -72.99 -47.45
N ILE A 414 24.78 -73.11 -46.18
CA ILE A 414 24.65 -74.38 -45.46
C ILE A 414 23.48 -75.25 -45.99
N GLN A 415 22.42 -74.64 -46.54
CA GLN A 415 21.28 -75.37 -47.09
C GLN A 415 21.48 -75.88 -48.54
N SER A 416 22.59 -75.52 -49.20
CA SER A 416 22.82 -75.78 -50.62
C SER A 416 23.27 -77.20 -51.02
N ILE A 417 23.02 -78.22 -50.16
CA ILE A 417 23.08 -79.64 -50.54
C ILE A 417 21.76 -80.35 -50.20
N ASN A 418 20.72 -80.10 -51.01
CA ASN A 418 19.94 -81.15 -51.65
C ASN A 418 19.15 -80.62 -52.87
N ILE A 419 18.94 -81.49 -53.85
CA ILE A 419 18.47 -81.15 -55.22
C ILE A 419 17.02 -81.61 -55.40
N THR A 420 16.24 -80.94 -56.29
CA THR A 420 14.91 -81.30 -56.87
C THR A 420 13.82 -80.25 -56.55
N LYS A 421 13.09 -79.61 -57.49
CA LYS A 421 13.07 -79.68 -58.97
C LYS A 421 12.56 -78.38 -59.63
N GLN A 422 12.68 -78.31 -60.97
CA GLN A 422 12.11 -77.30 -61.90
C GLN A 422 10.55 -77.25 -61.84
N SER A 423 9.81 -76.29 -62.41
CA SER A 423 9.94 -75.59 -63.72
C SER A 423 9.04 -74.31 -63.73
N SER A 424 9.45 -73.12 -64.20
CA SER A 424 9.51 -72.60 -65.60
C SER A 424 8.15 -72.54 -66.34
N SER A 425 7.66 -71.45 -66.94
CA SER A 425 8.09 -70.03 -67.10
C SER A 425 6.80 -69.14 -67.30
N TYR A 426 6.64 -67.98 -67.99
CA TYR A 426 7.32 -67.19 -69.05
C TYR A 426 6.76 -65.73 -69.12
N ASN A 427 7.48 -64.82 -69.80
CA ASN A 427 7.02 -63.56 -70.45
C ASN A 427 6.49 -62.36 -69.59
N SER A 428 6.55 -61.08 -70.01
CA SER A 428 7.56 -60.31 -70.81
C SER A 428 7.22 -58.80 -70.95
N PHE A 429 8.22 -57.91 -70.77
CA PHE A 429 8.34 -56.52 -71.30
C PHE A 429 7.31 -55.42 -70.78
N PRO A 430 7.40 -54.11 -71.17
CA PRO A 430 8.35 -53.12 -70.60
C PRO A 430 7.82 -51.64 -70.42
N SER A 431 8.75 -50.69 -70.26
CA SER A 431 8.71 -49.22 -70.57
C SER A 431 8.30 -48.12 -69.55
N GLU A 432 9.30 -47.25 -69.26
CA GLU A 432 9.33 -45.78 -69.45
C GLU A 432 8.35 -44.76 -68.79
N SER A 433 8.94 -43.91 -67.91
CA SER A 433 9.12 -42.44 -68.10
C SER A 433 8.18 -41.37 -67.47
N VAL A 434 8.84 -40.26 -67.05
CA VAL A 434 8.45 -38.82 -67.13
C VAL A 434 7.34 -38.21 -66.21
N ASN A 435 7.75 -37.15 -65.48
CA ASN A 435 6.99 -36.03 -64.88
C ASN A 435 5.85 -36.34 -63.86
N SER A 436 5.41 -35.40 -63.00
CA SER A 436 5.60 -33.94 -63.02
C SER A 436 5.83 -33.32 -61.63
N SER A 437 6.52 -32.18 -61.60
CA SER A 437 6.47 -31.22 -60.49
C SER A 437 5.21 -30.35 -60.55
N TYR A 438 4.73 -29.89 -59.38
CA TYR A 438 3.76 -28.79 -59.27
C TYR A 438 4.06 -27.91 -58.05
N THR A 439 4.11 -26.61 -58.28
CA THR A 439 4.33 -25.57 -57.26
C THR A 439 3.00 -24.97 -56.83
N SER A 440 2.71 -24.91 -55.53
CA SER A 440 1.96 -23.81 -54.87
C SER A 440 1.94 -24.03 -53.34
N GLY A 441 1.98 -23.03 -52.45
CA GLY A 441 2.04 -21.58 -52.72
C GLY A 441 0.82 -20.78 -52.24
N TYR A 442 0.13 -21.20 -51.18
CA TYR A 442 -1.00 -20.44 -50.61
C TYR A 442 -0.76 -19.94 -49.18
N SER A 443 -0.80 -18.61 -49.05
CA SER A 443 -1.08 -17.91 -47.79
C SER A 443 -2.57 -17.68 -47.69
N SER A 444 -3.17 -18.03 -46.55
CA SER A 444 -4.45 -17.47 -46.10
C SER A 444 -4.57 -17.66 -44.59
N GLY A 445 -4.45 -16.58 -43.83
CA GLY A 445 -4.86 -16.59 -42.42
C GLY A 445 -6.38 -16.46 -42.32
N PHE A 446 -6.98 -17.08 -41.31
CA PHE A 446 -8.32 -16.71 -40.84
C PHE A 446 -8.40 -16.80 -39.32
N SER A 447 -9.21 -15.92 -38.74
CA SER A 447 -9.43 -15.79 -37.30
C SER A 447 -10.34 -16.90 -36.75
N GLY A 448 -10.03 -17.40 -35.56
CA GLY A 448 -10.86 -18.37 -34.83
C GLY A 448 -10.69 -18.20 -33.32
N GLY A 449 -11.49 -17.32 -32.72
CA GLY A 449 -11.39 -16.99 -31.29
C GLY A 449 -12.25 -17.88 -30.40
N TYR A 450 -11.62 -18.83 -29.70
CA TYR A 450 -12.13 -19.47 -28.49
C TYR A 450 -10.97 -19.61 -27.50
N GLY A 451 -11.13 -19.51 -26.18
CA GLY A 451 -12.37 -19.46 -25.41
C GLY A 451 -12.49 -20.63 -24.45
N GLY A 452 -11.51 -20.82 -23.56
CA GLY A 452 -11.48 -21.90 -22.57
C GLY A 452 -10.33 -21.71 -21.58
N GLY A 453 -10.65 -21.49 -20.30
CA GLY A 453 -9.69 -21.11 -19.27
C GLY A 453 -9.27 -22.27 -18.38
N TYR A 454 -7.96 -22.51 -18.32
CA TYR A 454 -7.25 -23.33 -17.33
C TYR A 454 -5.90 -22.62 -17.11
N GLY A 455 -5.38 -22.37 -15.92
CA GLY A 455 -5.68 -22.91 -14.60
C GLY A 455 -4.33 -23.21 -13.94
N GLY A 456 -3.82 -22.32 -13.09
CA GLY A 456 -2.45 -22.42 -12.57
C GLY A 456 -2.04 -21.26 -11.69
N GLY A 457 -2.33 -21.35 -10.39
CA GLY A 457 -1.79 -20.45 -9.38
C GLY A 457 -0.54 -21.04 -8.73
N TYR A 458 0.50 -20.23 -8.58
CA TYR A 458 1.70 -20.55 -7.78
C TYR A 458 2.06 -19.33 -6.93
N GLY A 459 1.76 -19.41 -5.64
CA GLY A 459 2.24 -18.45 -4.65
C GLY A 459 3.66 -18.82 -4.18
N GLY A 460 4.53 -17.82 -4.05
CA GLY A 460 5.87 -17.97 -3.50
C GLY A 460 6.17 -16.82 -2.55
N GLY A 461 5.89 -17.03 -1.26
CA GLY A 461 6.19 -16.04 -0.22
C GLY A 461 7.61 -16.16 0.30
N SER A 462 8.26 -15.03 0.56
CA SER A 462 9.48 -14.92 1.37
C SER A 462 9.41 -13.64 2.19
N SER A 463 9.34 -13.79 3.51
CA SER A 463 9.35 -12.67 4.45
C SER A 463 10.77 -12.28 4.83
N TYR A 464 11.02 -10.98 4.93
CA TYR A 464 12.11 -10.42 5.72
C TYR A 464 11.55 -9.28 6.58
N SER A 465 12.07 -9.13 7.80
CA SER A 465 11.51 -8.23 8.81
C SER A 465 12.59 -7.34 9.42
N SER A 466 12.53 -6.06 9.07
CA SER A 466 13.18 -4.91 9.71
C SER A 466 12.57 -3.64 9.09
N GLY A 467 12.46 -2.50 9.78
CA GLY A 467 12.67 -2.18 11.19
C GLY A 467 11.96 -0.85 11.53
N SER A 468 11.76 -0.55 12.81
CA SER A 468 10.84 0.52 13.27
C SER A 468 11.10 1.92 12.69
N GLY A 469 10.03 2.62 12.33
CA GLY A 469 10.00 4.07 12.10
C GLY A 469 8.61 4.64 12.40
N TYR A 470 8.47 5.39 13.50
CA TYR A 470 7.23 6.10 13.83
C TYR A 470 7.17 7.42 13.05
N GLY A 471 6.03 7.73 12.43
CA GLY A 471 5.81 8.98 11.70
C GLY A 471 4.37 9.11 11.21
N GLY A 472 3.48 9.62 12.07
CA GLY A 472 2.11 9.93 11.69
C GLY A 472 2.04 11.24 10.87
N GLY A 473 1.40 11.19 9.71
CA GLY A 473 1.23 12.36 8.84
C GLY A 473 0.06 12.17 7.87
N SER A 474 -1.10 12.72 8.23
CA SER A 474 -2.33 12.59 7.46
C SER A 474 -2.25 13.31 6.12
N ARG A 475 -2.40 12.57 5.00
CA ARG A 475 -2.55 13.16 3.67
C ARG A 475 -4.03 13.48 3.40
N TYR A 476 -4.36 14.77 3.33
CA TYR A 476 -5.64 15.19 2.75
C TYR A 476 -5.60 14.96 1.23
N GLY A 477 -6.57 14.19 0.71
CA GLY A 477 -6.73 13.96 -0.73
C GLY A 477 -7.54 15.08 -1.38
N GLY A 478 -6.93 15.80 -2.33
CA GLY A 478 -7.63 16.85 -3.09
C GLY A 478 -8.58 16.25 -4.13
N GLY A 479 -9.89 16.43 -3.94
CA GLY A 479 -10.92 16.05 -4.91
C GLY A 479 -11.27 17.22 -5.85
N SER A 480 -11.01 17.08 -7.15
CA SER A 480 -11.40 18.07 -8.16
C SER A 480 -12.89 18.00 -8.47
N GLY A 481 -13.69 18.83 -7.79
CA GLY A 481 -15.11 19.05 -8.11
C GLY A 481 -15.32 20.08 -9.23
N THR A 482 -15.98 19.71 -10.31
CA THR A 482 -16.36 20.62 -11.39
C THR A 482 -17.65 21.38 -11.05
N ASN A 483 -17.54 22.66 -10.72
CA ASN A 483 -18.70 23.52 -10.44
C ASN A 483 -19.50 23.86 -11.71
N VAL A 484 -20.79 23.49 -11.72
CA VAL A 484 -21.77 24.00 -12.70
C VAL A 484 -22.33 25.32 -12.17
N ILE A 485 -22.13 26.41 -12.91
CA ILE A 485 -22.57 27.75 -12.49
C ILE A 485 -24.02 27.98 -12.95
N THR A 486 -24.97 27.79 -12.05
CA THR A 486 -26.38 28.20 -12.26
C THR A 486 -26.50 29.71 -12.07
N GLN A 487 -26.60 30.47 -13.17
CA GLN A 487 -26.77 31.93 -13.10
C GLN A 487 -28.21 32.34 -12.75
N ASN A 488 -28.50 32.51 -11.45
CA ASN A 488 -29.67 33.27 -11.02
C ASN A 488 -29.47 34.77 -11.35
N LYS A 489 -30.11 35.24 -12.42
CA LYS A 489 -30.13 36.66 -12.79
C LYS A 489 -31.07 37.45 -11.89
N LYS A 490 -30.56 38.02 -10.79
CA LYS A 490 -31.28 39.05 -10.04
C LYS A 490 -31.33 40.35 -10.86
N SER A 491 -32.53 40.90 -11.06
CA SER A 491 -32.76 42.17 -11.76
C SER A 491 -32.93 43.31 -10.75
N VAL A 492 -31.97 44.23 -10.70
CA VAL A 492 -32.02 45.41 -9.82
C VAL A 492 -32.76 46.56 -10.51
N VAL A 493 -33.80 47.10 -9.89
CA VAL A 493 -34.53 48.27 -10.37
C VAL A 493 -34.07 49.51 -9.59
N ILE A 494 -33.13 50.27 -10.16
CA ILE A 494 -32.65 51.52 -9.55
C ILE A 494 -33.65 52.64 -9.85
N LYS A 495 -34.25 53.22 -8.81
CA LYS A 495 -35.23 54.30 -8.93
C LYS A 495 -34.61 55.64 -8.53
N MET A 496 -34.12 56.38 -9.51
CA MET A 496 -33.53 57.70 -9.31
C MET A 496 -34.63 58.72 -9.00
N ILE A 497 -34.48 59.50 -7.92
CA ILE A 497 -35.36 60.61 -7.57
C ILE A 497 -34.50 61.87 -7.50
N GLU A 498 -34.85 62.85 -8.34
CA GLU A 498 -34.15 64.14 -8.41
C GLU A 498 -34.92 65.19 -7.60
N THR A 499 -34.26 65.78 -6.60
CA THR A 499 -34.81 66.89 -5.82
C THR A 499 -34.56 68.22 -6.53
N ARG A 500 -35.35 69.25 -6.19
CA ARG A 500 -35.35 70.55 -6.92
C ARG A 500 -34.01 71.29 -6.94
N ASP A 501 -33.09 70.94 -6.04
CA ASP A 501 -31.75 71.55 -5.94
C ASP A 501 -30.68 70.78 -6.74
N GLY A 502 -31.08 69.87 -7.64
CA GLY A 502 -30.19 69.20 -8.59
C GLY A 502 -29.21 68.19 -7.98
N LYS A 503 -29.41 67.80 -6.71
CA LYS A 503 -28.54 66.86 -6.00
C LYS A 503 -29.18 65.48 -5.95
N VAL A 504 -28.81 64.64 -6.91
CA VAL A 504 -29.32 63.27 -7.06
C VAL A 504 -28.89 62.41 -5.86
N VAL A 505 -29.85 61.76 -5.20
CA VAL A 505 -29.60 60.80 -4.11
C VAL A 505 -30.09 59.43 -4.56
N SER A 506 -29.18 58.46 -4.62
CA SER A 506 -29.47 57.07 -4.97
C SER A 506 -29.74 56.25 -3.71
N GLU A 507 -31.00 55.90 -3.47
CA GLU A 507 -31.39 54.97 -2.40
C GLU A 507 -31.44 53.53 -2.94
N SER A 508 -30.75 52.61 -2.26
CA SER A 508 -30.67 51.20 -2.63
C SER A 508 -31.60 50.39 -1.73
N SER A 509 -32.72 49.92 -2.29
CA SER A 509 -33.70 49.10 -1.56
C SER A 509 -33.40 47.61 -1.69
N GLU A 510 -33.63 46.84 -0.64
CA GLU A 510 -33.42 45.39 -0.61
C GLU A 510 -34.42 44.63 -1.48
N VAL A 511 -34.01 43.44 -1.93
CA VAL A 511 -34.85 42.53 -2.70
C VAL A 511 -35.58 41.59 -1.76
N VAL A 512 -36.92 41.66 -1.75
CA VAL A 512 -37.76 40.58 -1.26
C VAL A 512 -37.72 39.46 -2.31
N ASP A 513 -37.12 38.32 -1.96
CA ASP A 513 -37.33 37.05 -2.66
C ASP A 513 -38.57 36.34 -2.08
N ASP A 514 -39.26 35.54 -2.90
CA ASP A 514 -40.46 34.74 -2.60
C ASP A 514 -40.26 33.31 -3.14
#